data_AF-A0A4P7YQR9-F1
#
_entry.id   AF-A0A4P7YQR9-F1
#
_cell.length_a   1.000
_cell.length_b   1.000
_cell.length_c   1.000
_cell.angle_alpha   90.00
_cell.angle_beta   90.00
_cell.angle_gamma   90.00
#
_symmetry.space_group_name_H-M   'P 1'
#
loop_
_entity.id
_entity.type
_entity.pdbx_description
1 polymer ?
#
loop_
_entity_poly.entity_id
_entity_poly.type
_entity_poly.pdbx_seq_one_letter_code
_entity_poly.pdbx_strand_id
1 'polypeptide(L)'
;MPTIRLPRADRSIESYRLAPPRGFPARTDRPLTRIAFAAAHMVADPLAEGDPWLAPAIDWDRSIAFREHLWDLGLGVAEAMDTAQRGMGLDWPTSLELIRRSQSAARARGGVIACGAGTDHLPPENARSVDDVIRAYEEQIEAIEALDGRIILMASRALARVASGPEEYVRVYGRILSQVKQPVILHWLGDMFDPALAGYWGAKDVDAAMDTALSIIGNYAAKVDGIKISLLDKDKEIAMRRRLPAGVRMYTGDDFNYAELIAGDGQHHSDALLGIFDAIAPAAAAALAHLAEGDEAGFHDILAPTVPLSRHIFKAPTRFYKTGVVFMAYLNGHQDHFTMVGGQESTRSTLHLAELFRLADKAGLLSDPDRAAQRMAAVLAVRGIS
;
A
#
# COMPACT_ATOMS: atom_id res chain seq x y z
N MET A 1 -11.43 26.99 -14.44
CA MET A 1 -10.98 26.29 -13.22
C MET A 1 -11.66 26.85 -12.00
N PRO A 2 -12.19 26.00 -11.12
CA PRO A 2 -12.87 26.40 -9.91
C PRO A 2 -11.89 27.04 -8.91
N THR A 3 -12.46 27.83 -8.01
CA THR A 3 -11.75 28.48 -6.91
C THR A 3 -12.41 28.06 -5.61
N ILE A 4 -11.61 27.66 -4.62
CA ILE A 4 -12.06 27.18 -3.32
C ILE A 4 -11.37 27.94 -2.18
N ARG A 5 -12.08 28.12 -1.07
CA ARG A 5 -11.58 28.70 0.18
C ARG A 5 -10.86 27.62 0.98
N LEU A 6 -9.54 27.72 1.17
CA LEU A 6 -8.76 26.73 1.91
C LEU A 6 -8.13 27.33 3.18
N PRO A 7 -8.12 26.60 4.32
CA PRO A 7 -7.45 27.06 5.52
C PRO A 7 -5.92 26.96 5.39
N ARG A 8 -5.23 27.94 5.98
CA ARG A 8 -3.77 27.98 6.12
C ARG A 8 -3.36 27.70 7.57
N ALA A 9 -2.06 27.44 7.78
CA ALA A 9 -1.51 27.14 9.11
C ALA A 9 -1.69 28.29 10.11
N ASP A 10 -1.71 29.55 9.64
CA ASP A 10 -1.98 30.75 10.43
C ASP A 10 -3.48 30.97 10.73
N ARG A 11 -4.33 29.99 10.40
CA ARG A 11 -5.81 30.02 10.51
C ARG A 11 -6.49 31.03 9.59
N SER A 12 -5.76 31.71 8.71
CA SER A 12 -6.37 32.48 7.64
C SER A 12 -6.99 31.54 6.60
N ILE A 13 -7.95 32.07 5.84
CA ILE A 13 -8.58 31.36 4.73
C ILE A 13 -8.17 32.03 3.42
N GLU A 14 -7.50 31.29 2.56
CA GLU A 14 -7.07 31.77 1.26
C GLU A 14 -8.05 31.38 0.15
N SER A 15 -8.03 32.15 -0.93
CA SER A 15 -8.68 31.77 -2.19
C SER A 15 -7.67 30.97 -3.03
N TYR A 16 -7.95 29.70 -3.28
CA TYR A 16 -7.10 28.79 -4.06
C TYR A 16 -7.78 28.45 -5.38
N ARG A 17 -7.16 28.84 -6.50
CA ARG A 17 -7.64 28.54 -7.85
C ARG A 17 -6.95 27.28 -8.36
N LEU A 18 -7.72 26.26 -8.74
CA LEU A 18 -7.18 24.99 -9.23
C LEU A 18 -6.52 25.13 -10.60
N ALA A 19 -5.59 24.22 -10.89
CA ALA A 19 -4.98 24.05 -12.21
C ALA A 19 -5.86 23.16 -13.12
N PRO A 20 -5.67 23.21 -14.44
CA PRO A 20 -6.20 22.18 -15.34
C PRO A 20 -5.64 20.80 -14.99
N PRO A 21 -6.42 19.72 -15.11
CA PRO A 21 -5.93 18.36 -14.87
C PRO A 21 -4.93 17.97 -15.95
N ARG A 22 -3.97 17.09 -15.61
CA ARG A 22 -2.96 16.60 -16.58
C ARG A 22 -3.51 15.61 -17.60
N GLY A 23 -4.71 15.05 -17.37
CA GLY A 23 -5.37 14.16 -18.33
C GLY A 23 -4.69 12.81 -18.51
N PHE A 24 -4.29 12.17 -17.40
CA PHE A 24 -3.72 10.82 -17.41
C PHE A 24 -4.68 9.79 -18.04
N PRO A 25 -4.16 8.73 -18.68
CA PRO A 25 -4.99 7.72 -19.32
C PRO A 25 -5.85 6.98 -18.30
N ALA A 26 -7.05 6.58 -18.72
CA ALA A 26 -7.93 5.72 -17.93
C ALA A 26 -7.56 4.23 -18.05
N ARG A 27 -6.79 3.87 -19.08
CA ARG A 27 -6.33 2.50 -19.36
C ARG A 27 -4.91 2.47 -19.92
N THR A 28 -4.18 1.40 -19.61
CA THR A 28 -2.85 1.15 -20.16
C THR A 28 -2.78 -0.25 -20.74
N ASP A 29 -2.77 -0.35 -22.07
CA ASP A 29 -2.71 -1.64 -22.77
C ASP A 29 -1.27 -2.03 -23.16
N ARG A 30 -0.28 -1.25 -22.72
CA ARG A 30 1.12 -1.43 -23.08
C ARG A 30 1.85 -2.31 -22.05
N PRO A 31 2.73 -3.22 -22.49
CA PRO A 31 3.63 -3.94 -21.58
C PRO A 31 4.53 -2.96 -20.82
N LEU A 32 4.59 -3.11 -19.50
CA LEU A 32 5.47 -2.31 -18.63
C LEU A 32 6.82 -3.04 -18.44
N THR A 33 7.89 -2.27 -18.22
CA THR A 33 9.23 -2.81 -17.91
C THR A 33 9.49 -2.96 -16.41
N ARG A 34 8.46 -2.73 -15.59
CA ARG A 34 8.44 -2.95 -14.13
C ARG A 34 7.19 -3.72 -13.77
N ILE A 35 7.29 -4.58 -12.77
CA ILE A 35 6.12 -5.14 -12.10
C ILE A 35 5.68 -4.14 -11.04
N ALA A 36 4.47 -3.62 -11.18
CA ALA A 36 3.94 -2.59 -10.30
C ALA A 36 2.62 -3.03 -9.68
N PHE A 37 2.61 -3.15 -8.35
CA PHE A 37 1.42 -3.39 -7.55
C PHE A 37 1.03 -2.11 -6.81
N ALA A 38 -0.26 -1.79 -6.84
CA ALA A 38 -0.89 -0.88 -5.90
C ALA A 38 -1.43 -1.68 -4.70
N ALA A 39 -1.03 -1.32 -3.48
CA ALA A 39 -1.68 -1.83 -2.28
C ALA A 39 -3.02 -1.10 -2.13
N ALA A 40 -4.11 -1.80 -2.44
CA ALA A 40 -5.41 -1.17 -2.60
C ALA A 40 -6.10 -0.89 -1.25
N HIS A 41 -6.77 0.26 -1.15
CA HIS A 41 -7.61 0.62 -0.02
C HIS A 41 -8.94 -0.15 -0.03
N MET A 42 -9.75 0.05 1.00
CA MET A 42 -11.09 -0.51 1.15
C MET A 42 -12.12 0.58 1.31
N VAL A 43 -13.32 0.36 0.77
CA VAL A 43 -14.43 1.30 0.87
C VAL A 43 -15.40 0.80 1.95
N ALA A 44 -15.63 1.63 2.97
CA ALA A 44 -16.60 1.33 4.00
C ALA A 44 -18.03 1.49 3.46
N ASP A 45 -18.99 0.73 3.97
CA ASP A 45 -20.42 1.02 3.77
C ASP A 45 -20.83 2.13 4.75
N PRO A 46 -21.16 3.35 4.27
CA PRO A 46 -21.49 4.46 5.16
C PRO A 46 -22.91 4.38 5.73
N LEU A 47 -23.75 3.47 5.24
CA LEU A 47 -25.15 3.32 5.63
C LEU A 47 -25.40 2.11 6.55
N ALA A 48 -24.40 1.26 6.73
CA ALA A 48 -24.49 0.12 7.63
C ALA A 48 -24.66 0.58 9.09
N GLU A 49 -25.57 -0.09 9.80
CA GLU A 49 -25.74 0.10 11.25
C GLU A 49 -24.64 -0.66 12.01
N GLY A 50 -23.92 0.02 12.89
CA GLY A 50 -22.87 -0.56 13.71
C GLY A 50 -21.96 0.49 14.33
N ASP A 51 -20.99 0.02 15.13
CA ASP A 51 -19.96 0.86 15.75
C ASP A 51 -18.72 0.91 14.84
N PRO A 52 -18.45 2.03 14.12
CA PRO A 52 -17.41 2.07 13.08
C PRO A 52 -15.99 1.80 13.58
N TRP A 53 -15.76 1.96 14.89
CA TRP A 53 -14.45 1.73 15.53
C TRP A 53 -14.23 0.28 15.94
N LEU A 54 -15.29 -0.52 16.04
CA LEU A 54 -15.25 -1.89 16.56
C LEU A 54 -15.45 -2.94 15.48
N ALA A 55 -16.33 -2.67 14.51
CA ALA A 55 -16.66 -3.62 13.45
C ALA A 55 -16.64 -2.92 12.07
N PRO A 56 -15.89 -3.44 11.09
CA PRO A 56 -15.92 -2.92 9.73
C PRO A 56 -17.24 -3.27 9.05
N ALA A 57 -17.82 -2.31 8.34
CA ALA A 57 -18.85 -2.54 7.33
C ALA A 57 -18.30 -2.13 5.97
N ILE A 58 -18.44 -2.98 4.96
CA ILE A 58 -17.72 -2.86 3.69
C ILE A 58 -18.69 -2.71 2.53
N ASP A 59 -18.46 -1.69 1.70
CA ASP A 59 -19.04 -1.60 0.37
C ASP A 59 -18.19 -2.45 -0.58
N TRP A 60 -18.64 -3.69 -0.80
CA TRP A 60 -17.93 -4.66 -1.62
C TRP A 60 -17.86 -4.23 -3.09
N ASP A 61 -18.94 -3.66 -3.62
CA ASP A 61 -19.03 -3.33 -5.04
C ASP A 61 -18.06 -2.20 -5.38
N ARG A 62 -18.01 -1.14 -4.57
CA ARG A 62 -17.02 -0.06 -4.76
C ARG A 62 -15.60 -0.53 -4.50
N SER A 63 -15.40 -1.37 -3.48
CA SER A 63 -14.09 -1.94 -3.20
C SER A 63 -13.57 -2.71 -4.41
N ILE A 64 -14.38 -3.59 -5.03
CA ILE A 64 -13.99 -4.35 -6.22
C ILE A 64 -13.87 -3.46 -7.47
N ALA A 65 -14.76 -2.50 -7.66
CA ALA A 65 -14.67 -1.54 -8.77
C ALA A 65 -13.34 -0.76 -8.76
N PHE A 66 -12.78 -0.47 -7.58
CA PHE A 66 -11.46 0.16 -7.51
C PHE A 66 -10.32 -0.79 -7.91
N ARG A 67 -10.39 -2.10 -7.58
CA ARG A 67 -9.42 -3.09 -8.11
C ARG A 67 -9.50 -3.17 -9.63
N GLU A 68 -10.73 -3.13 -10.15
CA GLU A 68 -10.99 -3.10 -11.58
C GLU A 68 -10.38 -1.89 -12.28
N HIS A 69 -10.43 -0.72 -11.64
CA HIS A 69 -9.76 0.49 -12.10
C HIS A 69 -8.22 0.32 -12.14
N LEU A 70 -7.63 -0.27 -11.09
CA LEU A 70 -6.17 -0.51 -11.05
C LEU A 70 -5.73 -1.46 -12.16
N TRP A 71 -6.49 -2.52 -12.43
CA TRP A 71 -6.21 -3.45 -13.53
C TRP A 71 -6.41 -2.81 -14.91
N ASP A 72 -7.42 -1.94 -15.08
CA ASP A 72 -7.61 -1.15 -16.31
C ASP A 72 -6.34 -0.32 -16.63
N LEU A 73 -5.68 0.20 -15.59
CA LEU A 73 -4.42 0.95 -15.70
C LEU A 73 -3.16 0.08 -15.88
N GLY A 74 -3.31 -1.26 -15.95
CA GLY A 74 -2.21 -2.20 -16.08
C GLY A 74 -1.43 -2.46 -14.78
N LEU A 75 -1.91 -1.98 -13.63
CA LEU A 75 -1.30 -2.22 -12.34
C LEU A 75 -1.79 -3.54 -11.74
N GLY A 76 -0.90 -4.25 -11.03
CA GLY A 76 -1.29 -5.34 -10.15
C GLY A 76 -1.95 -4.83 -8.88
N VAL A 77 -2.74 -5.69 -8.24
CA VAL A 77 -3.35 -5.42 -6.93
C VAL A 77 -2.65 -6.22 -5.85
N ALA A 78 -2.13 -5.53 -4.82
CA ALA A 78 -1.68 -6.17 -3.59
C ALA A 78 -2.82 -6.11 -2.56
N GLU A 79 -3.50 -7.23 -2.39
CA GLU A 79 -4.80 -7.33 -1.74
C GLU A 79 -4.69 -7.60 -0.23
N ALA A 80 -5.62 -7.03 0.54
CA ALA A 80 -5.70 -7.18 1.99
C ALA A 80 -4.38 -6.86 2.74
N MET A 81 -3.65 -5.87 2.22
CA MET A 81 -2.40 -5.34 2.79
C MET A 81 -2.68 -4.23 3.83
N ASP A 82 -1.63 -3.62 4.37
CA ASP A 82 -1.76 -2.52 5.35
C ASP A 82 -2.63 -1.36 4.84
N THR A 83 -2.61 -1.05 3.54
CA THR A 83 -3.45 0.01 2.93
C THR A 83 -4.95 -0.31 2.98
N ALA A 84 -5.31 -1.59 2.95
CA ALA A 84 -6.68 -2.08 3.20
C ALA A 84 -7.05 -2.09 4.69
N GLN A 85 -6.22 -1.47 5.55
CA GLN A 85 -6.38 -1.39 7.01
C GLN A 85 -6.26 -2.74 7.74
N ARG A 86 -5.56 -3.71 7.13
CA ARG A 86 -5.31 -5.04 7.72
C ARG A 86 -4.62 -4.93 9.09
N GLY A 87 -5.19 -5.54 10.13
CA GLY A 87 -4.64 -5.49 11.49
C GLY A 87 -4.74 -4.11 12.17
N MET A 88 -5.44 -3.15 11.56
CA MET A 88 -5.72 -1.80 12.07
C MET A 88 -7.13 -1.33 11.69
N GLY A 89 -8.10 -2.24 11.72
CA GLY A 89 -9.52 -1.99 11.42
C GLY A 89 -10.18 -3.13 10.66
N LEU A 90 -9.44 -3.84 9.80
CA LEU A 90 -9.91 -5.03 9.10
C LEU A 90 -9.38 -6.29 9.78
N ASP A 91 -10.29 -7.19 10.16
CA ASP A 91 -9.97 -8.48 10.74
C ASP A 91 -9.66 -9.54 9.67
N TRP A 92 -9.20 -10.71 10.11
CA TRP A 92 -8.87 -11.81 9.20
C TRP A 92 -10.10 -12.33 8.42
N PRO A 93 -11.25 -12.65 9.04
CA PRO A 93 -12.43 -13.11 8.31
C PRO A 93 -12.88 -12.17 7.19
N THR A 94 -12.92 -10.85 7.45
CA THR A 94 -13.30 -9.85 6.46
C THR A 94 -12.23 -9.73 5.37
N SER A 95 -10.96 -9.84 5.74
CA SER A 95 -9.84 -9.83 4.78
C SER A 95 -9.84 -11.05 3.86
N LEU A 96 -10.20 -12.23 4.35
CA LEU A 96 -10.36 -13.43 3.54
C LEU A 96 -11.54 -13.28 2.56
N GLU A 97 -12.64 -12.66 2.99
CA GLU A 97 -13.76 -12.37 2.09
C GLU A 97 -13.39 -11.38 0.99
N LEU A 98 -12.63 -10.33 1.33
CA LEU A 98 -12.06 -9.42 0.35
C LEU A 98 -11.19 -10.16 -0.68
N ILE A 99 -10.26 -10.99 -0.21
CA ILE A 99 -9.39 -11.82 -1.06
C ILE A 99 -10.24 -12.70 -2.00
N ARG A 100 -11.27 -13.36 -1.47
CA ARG A 100 -12.18 -14.21 -2.27
C ARG A 100 -12.85 -13.43 -3.40
N ARG A 101 -13.39 -12.25 -3.12
CA ARG A 101 -14.05 -11.39 -4.11
C ARG A 101 -13.07 -10.87 -5.15
N SER A 102 -11.94 -10.34 -4.71
CA SER A 102 -10.89 -9.83 -5.61
C SER A 102 -10.29 -10.91 -6.49
N GLN A 103 -10.06 -12.12 -5.98
CA GLN A 103 -9.62 -13.27 -6.77
C GLN A 103 -10.64 -13.63 -7.86
N SER A 104 -11.94 -13.61 -7.51
CA SER A 104 -13.00 -13.87 -8.49
C SER A 104 -13.04 -12.81 -9.58
N ALA A 105 -12.95 -11.53 -9.21
CA ALA A 105 -12.91 -10.41 -10.16
C ALA A 105 -11.66 -10.49 -11.05
N ALA A 106 -10.48 -10.76 -10.47
CA ALA A 106 -9.22 -10.90 -11.19
C ALA A 106 -9.29 -12.01 -12.25
N ARG A 107 -9.80 -13.21 -11.91
CA ARG A 107 -9.94 -14.32 -12.85
C ARG A 107 -10.83 -13.98 -14.05
N ALA A 108 -11.91 -13.23 -13.83
CA ALA A 108 -12.85 -12.89 -14.91
C ALA A 108 -12.21 -12.03 -16.01
N ARG A 109 -11.09 -11.37 -15.73
CA ARG A 109 -10.46 -10.39 -16.63
C ARG A 109 -8.95 -10.54 -16.80
N GLY A 110 -8.34 -11.54 -16.19
CA GLY A 110 -6.88 -11.74 -16.19
C GLY A 110 -6.12 -10.69 -15.37
N GLY A 111 -6.72 -10.15 -14.30
CA GLY A 111 -6.07 -9.19 -13.41
C GLY A 111 -4.92 -9.81 -12.62
N VAL A 112 -3.82 -9.08 -12.47
CA VAL A 112 -2.68 -9.51 -11.64
C VAL A 112 -2.97 -9.17 -10.18
N ILE A 113 -2.85 -10.15 -9.29
CA ILE A 113 -3.16 -10.02 -7.88
C ILE A 113 -2.24 -10.90 -7.01
N ALA A 114 -1.86 -10.37 -5.86
CA ALA A 114 -1.21 -11.13 -4.79
C ALA A 114 -1.81 -10.70 -3.44
N CYS A 115 -1.95 -11.64 -2.50
CA CYS A 115 -2.80 -11.50 -1.32
C CYS A 115 -1.98 -11.58 -0.02
N GLY A 116 -2.24 -10.65 0.90
CA GLY A 116 -1.58 -10.61 2.21
C GLY A 116 -1.95 -11.80 3.11
N ALA A 117 -0.95 -12.62 3.45
CA ALA A 117 -1.04 -13.69 4.45
C ALA A 117 -0.13 -13.36 5.64
N GLY A 118 -0.69 -13.37 6.84
CA GLY A 118 0.00 -13.01 8.08
C GLY A 118 -0.45 -13.88 9.25
N THR A 119 -0.44 -13.30 10.44
CA THR A 119 -0.86 -13.96 11.68
C THR A 119 -1.76 -13.05 12.52
N ASP A 120 -2.49 -12.14 11.88
CA ASP A 120 -3.25 -11.07 12.56
C ASP A 120 -4.47 -11.58 13.33
N HIS A 121 -4.93 -12.81 13.05
CA HIS A 121 -5.94 -13.49 13.86
C HIS A 121 -5.38 -14.10 15.17
N LEU A 122 -4.05 -14.13 15.34
CA LEU A 122 -3.37 -14.53 16.57
C LEU A 122 -2.93 -13.26 17.32
N PRO A 123 -3.67 -12.82 18.36
CA PRO A 123 -3.25 -11.68 19.17
C PRO A 123 -1.86 -11.92 19.75
N PRO A 124 -0.93 -10.95 19.68
CA PRO A 124 0.44 -11.15 20.13
C PRO A 124 0.52 -11.69 21.55
N GLU A 125 -0.30 -11.17 22.46
CA GLU A 125 -0.41 -11.57 23.87
C GLU A 125 -0.74 -13.05 24.08
N ASN A 126 -1.37 -13.70 23.09
CA ASN A 126 -1.77 -15.09 23.12
C ASN A 126 -0.72 -16.03 22.53
N ALA A 127 0.24 -15.52 21.75
CA ALA A 127 1.35 -16.32 21.27
C ALA A 127 2.25 -16.76 22.44
N ARG A 128 2.53 -18.06 22.54
CA ARG A 128 3.38 -18.70 23.56
C ARG A 128 4.65 -19.29 22.97
N SER A 129 4.65 -19.59 21.67
CA SER A 129 5.79 -20.18 20.97
C SER A 129 5.80 -19.78 19.49
N VAL A 130 6.93 -20.01 18.82
CA VAL A 130 7.01 -19.91 17.35
C VAL A 130 6.15 -20.94 16.63
N ASP A 131 5.82 -22.06 17.27
CA ASP A 131 4.93 -23.06 16.67
C ASP A 131 3.50 -22.53 16.58
N ASP A 132 3.06 -21.66 17.50
CA ASP A 132 1.78 -20.96 17.39
C ASP A 132 1.75 -20.03 16.17
N VAL A 133 2.87 -19.34 15.92
CA VAL A 133 3.06 -18.45 14.77
C VAL A 133 3.06 -19.22 13.45
N ILE A 134 3.74 -20.37 13.41
CA ILE A 134 3.77 -21.26 12.23
C ILE A 134 2.34 -21.70 11.89
N ARG A 135 1.57 -22.17 12.88
CA ARG A 135 0.18 -22.61 12.66
C ARG A 135 -0.71 -21.46 12.17
N ALA A 136 -0.51 -20.26 12.70
CA ALA A 136 -1.25 -19.08 12.24
C ALA A 136 -0.92 -18.74 10.76
N TYR A 137 0.35 -18.79 10.37
CA TYR A 137 0.71 -18.61 8.95
C TYR A 137 0.13 -19.71 8.07
N GLU A 138 0.24 -20.98 8.49
CA GLU A 138 -0.33 -22.14 7.78
C GLU A 138 -1.82 -21.93 7.52
N GLU A 139 -2.61 -21.53 8.52
CA GLU A 139 -4.05 -21.29 8.39
C GLU A 139 -4.38 -20.25 7.29
N GLN A 140 -3.72 -19.08 7.30
CA GLN A 140 -4.03 -18.05 6.31
C GLN A 140 -3.53 -18.41 4.91
N ILE A 141 -2.35 -19.01 4.82
CA ILE A 141 -1.77 -19.42 3.53
C ILE A 141 -2.63 -20.49 2.89
N GLU A 142 -3.04 -21.52 3.63
CA GLU A 142 -3.92 -22.58 3.13
C GLU A 142 -5.26 -22.02 2.63
N ALA A 143 -5.87 -21.09 3.37
CA ALA A 143 -7.12 -20.46 2.99
C ALA A 143 -7.00 -19.63 1.69
N ILE A 144 -5.89 -18.91 1.50
CA ILE A 144 -5.65 -18.10 0.31
C ILE A 144 -5.28 -18.98 -0.89
N GLU A 145 -4.44 -19.99 -0.69
CA GLU A 145 -4.08 -20.94 -1.74
C GLU A 145 -5.27 -21.78 -2.20
N ALA A 146 -6.25 -22.06 -1.34
CA ALA A 146 -7.52 -22.69 -1.73
C ALA A 146 -8.37 -21.83 -2.69
N LEU A 147 -8.05 -20.54 -2.81
CA LEU A 147 -8.66 -19.59 -3.76
C LEU A 147 -7.75 -19.34 -4.98
N ASP A 148 -6.71 -20.16 -5.16
CA ASP A 148 -5.61 -19.99 -6.12
C ASP A 148 -4.89 -18.64 -5.97
N GLY A 149 -4.85 -18.10 -4.75
CA GLY A 149 -4.23 -16.83 -4.43
C GLY A 149 -2.71 -16.95 -4.29
N ARG A 150 -1.98 -16.06 -4.96
CA ARG A 150 -0.55 -15.87 -4.75
C ARG A 150 -0.30 -15.10 -3.45
N ILE A 151 0.72 -15.49 -2.69
CA ILE A 151 0.96 -14.96 -1.34
C ILE A 151 1.92 -13.77 -1.33
N ILE A 152 1.52 -12.72 -0.61
CA ILE A 152 2.42 -11.74 0.00
C ILE A 152 2.55 -12.12 1.48
N LEU A 153 3.73 -12.61 1.89
CA LEU A 153 3.98 -13.09 3.24
C LEU A 153 4.27 -11.90 4.17
N MET A 154 3.24 -11.47 4.90
CA MET A 154 3.27 -10.31 5.79
C MET A 154 4.06 -10.60 7.06
N ALA A 155 4.66 -9.55 7.64
CA ALA A 155 5.27 -9.62 8.96
C ALA A 155 4.24 -9.96 10.06
N SER A 156 4.70 -10.63 11.12
CA SER A 156 3.89 -11.15 12.23
C SER A 156 4.22 -10.43 13.54
N ARG A 157 3.24 -9.72 14.10
CA ARG A 157 3.35 -9.13 15.44
C ARG A 157 3.60 -10.19 16.52
N ALA A 158 3.00 -11.37 16.37
CA ALA A 158 3.20 -12.50 17.27
C ALA A 158 4.65 -13.00 17.22
N LEU A 159 5.23 -13.13 16.03
CA LEU A 159 6.63 -13.52 15.85
C LEU A 159 7.59 -12.50 16.46
N ALA A 160 7.35 -11.21 16.19
CA ALA A 160 8.14 -10.11 16.74
C ALA A 160 8.20 -10.15 18.29
N ARG A 161 7.13 -10.65 18.92
CA ARG A 161 7.04 -10.79 20.38
C ARG A 161 7.73 -12.04 20.92
N VAL A 162 7.58 -13.19 20.27
CA VAL A 162 8.02 -14.49 20.84
C VAL A 162 9.41 -14.93 20.39
N ALA A 163 9.94 -14.38 19.31
CA ALA A 163 11.29 -14.71 18.84
C ALA A 163 12.36 -14.19 19.82
N SER A 164 13.31 -15.06 20.19
CA SER A 164 14.47 -14.70 21.02
C SER A 164 15.64 -14.13 20.22
N GLY A 165 15.65 -14.34 18.90
CA GLY A 165 16.74 -13.98 18.03
C GLY A 165 16.49 -14.38 16.57
N PRO A 166 17.46 -14.12 15.68
CA PRO A 166 17.37 -14.41 14.23
C PRO A 166 17.06 -15.88 13.90
N GLU A 167 17.53 -16.81 14.72
CA GLU A 167 17.34 -18.25 14.53
C GLU A 167 15.85 -18.66 14.47
N GLU A 168 15.00 -18.00 15.24
CA GLU A 168 13.56 -18.26 15.26
C GLU A 168 12.89 -17.75 13.98
N TYR A 169 13.35 -16.62 13.43
CA TYR A 169 12.89 -16.17 12.11
C TYR A 169 13.28 -17.15 11.01
N VAL A 170 14.52 -17.65 11.03
CA VAL A 170 14.97 -18.67 10.07
C VAL A 170 14.12 -19.93 10.17
N ARG A 171 13.81 -20.39 11.39
CA ARG A 171 12.95 -21.55 11.62
C ARG A 171 11.54 -21.34 11.06
N VAL A 172 10.89 -20.24 11.43
CA VAL A 172 9.51 -19.96 11.02
C VAL A 172 9.42 -19.77 9.50
N TYR A 173 10.21 -18.87 8.92
CA TYR A 173 10.16 -18.63 7.49
C TYR A 173 10.64 -19.84 6.69
N GLY A 174 11.61 -20.61 7.18
CA GLY A 174 12.04 -21.84 6.51
C GLY A 174 10.94 -22.89 6.44
N ARG A 175 10.18 -23.07 7.54
CA ARG A 175 8.99 -23.93 7.56
C ARG A 175 7.96 -23.47 6.53
N ILE A 176 7.59 -22.19 6.55
CA ILE A 176 6.57 -21.63 5.66
C ILE A 176 7.01 -21.65 4.18
N LEU A 177 8.24 -21.25 3.86
CA LEU A 177 8.72 -21.20 2.48
C LEU A 177 8.91 -22.60 1.88
N SER A 178 9.15 -23.63 2.70
CA SER A 178 9.26 -25.00 2.21
C SER A 178 7.94 -25.58 1.67
N GLN A 179 6.79 -25.06 2.13
CA GLN A 179 5.47 -25.62 1.87
C GLN A 179 4.61 -24.82 0.87
N VAL A 180 4.87 -23.52 0.69
CA VAL A 180 4.09 -22.67 -0.24
C VAL A 180 4.08 -23.24 -1.66
N LYS A 181 2.91 -23.21 -2.31
CA LYS A 181 2.70 -23.77 -3.66
C LYS A 181 3.36 -22.95 -4.75
N GLN A 182 3.46 -21.63 -4.56
CA GLN A 182 4.04 -20.70 -5.53
C GLN A 182 5.06 -19.75 -4.88
N PRO A 183 5.98 -19.14 -5.65
CA PRO A 183 6.88 -18.12 -5.13
C PRO A 183 6.14 -16.93 -4.51
N VAL A 184 6.49 -16.63 -3.26
CA VAL A 184 5.86 -15.57 -2.47
C VAL A 184 6.58 -14.24 -2.61
N ILE A 185 5.90 -13.15 -2.28
CA ILE A 185 6.54 -11.86 -2.04
C ILE A 185 6.70 -11.70 -0.52
N LEU A 186 7.92 -11.63 -0.01
CA LEU A 186 8.15 -11.33 1.41
C LEU A 186 7.82 -9.85 1.69
N HIS A 187 7.33 -9.54 2.87
CA HIS A 187 7.04 -8.15 3.25
C HIS A 187 7.71 -7.78 4.58
N TRP A 188 8.72 -6.92 4.50
CA TRP A 188 9.35 -6.30 5.65
C TRP A 188 8.71 -4.93 5.92
N LEU A 189 7.78 -4.91 6.88
CA LEU A 189 7.11 -3.69 7.33
C LEU A 189 7.86 -3.07 8.52
N GLY A 190 8.26 -1.81 8.40
CA GLY A 190 8.94 -1.09 9.48
C GLY A 190 8.02 -0.63 10.62
N ASP A 191 8.61 -0.34 11.78
CA ASP A 191 7.92 0.07 13.01
C ASP A 191 7.21 1.45 12.97
N MET A 192 7.60 2.34 12.05
CA MET A 192 6.88 3.59 11.76
C MET A 192 5.44 3.35 11.23
N PHE A 193 5.21 2.22 10.57
CA PHE A 193 3.90 1.78 10.12
C PHE A 193 3.21 0.97 11.22
N ASP A 194 3.96 0.08 11.87
CA ASP A 194 3.45 -0.78 12.94
C ASP A 194 4.47 -0.95 14.08
N PRO A 195 4.33 -0.20 15.19
CA PRO A 195 5.28 -0.23 16.30
C PRO A 195 5.46 -1.61 16.94
N ALA A 196 4.50 -2.54 16.77
CA ALA A 196 4.60 -3.90 17.29
C ALA A 196 5.59 -4.79 16.51
N LEU A 197 6.13 -4.30 15.39
CA LEU A 197 7.13 -4.97 14.56
C LEU A 197 8.56 -4.47 14.81
N ALA A 198 8.80 -3.66 15.86
CA ALA A 198 10.13 -3.18 16.18
C ALA A 198 11.14 -4.32 16.38
N GLY A 199 12.28 -4.26 15.69
CA GLY A 199 13.31 -5.30 15.75
C GLY A 199 13.00 -6.57 14.96
N TYR A 200 12.08 -6.50 13.98
CA TYR A 200 11.78 -7.62 13.09
C TYR A 200 13.06 -8.19 12.45
N TRP A 201 13.08 -9.50 12.23
CA TRP A 201 14.26 -10.32 11.86
C TRP A 201 15.28 -10.55 12.99
N GLY A 202 14.95 -10.19 14.23
CA GLY A 202 15.73 -10.58 15.42
C GLY A 202 16.84 -9.61 15.79
N ALA A 203 16.91 -8.44 15.17
CA ALA A 203 17.87 -7.40 15.49
C ALA A 203 17.25 -6.00 15.41
N LYS A 204 17.67 -5.10 16.32
CA LYS A 204 17.33 -3.66 16.24
C LYS A 204 18.16 -2.92 15.20
N ASP A 205 19.39 -3.38 14.99
CA ASP A 205 20.25 -2.89 13.93
C ASP A 205 19.72 -3.39 12.58
N VAL A 206 19.44 -2.46 11.67
CA VAL A 206 18.80 -2.77 10.38
C VAL A 206 19.71 -3.59 9.48
N ASP A 207 21.03 -3.41 9.56
CA ASP A 207 21.97 -4.17 8.72
C ASP A 207 22.05 -5.63 9.18
N ALA A 208 22.09 -5.88 10.49
CA ALA A 208 22.01 -7.24 11.04
C ALA A 208 20.65 -7.92 10.75
N ALA A 209 19.55 -7.17 10.83
CA ALA A 209 18.22 -7.66 10.44
C ALA A 209 18.17 -8.01 8.94
N MET A 210 18.80 -7.17 8.09
CA MET A 210 18.90 -7.39 6.65
C MET A 210 19.71 -8.64 6.32
N ASP A 211 20.80 -8.91 7.03
CA ASP A 211 21.58 -10.13 6.87
C ASP A 211 20.75 -11.39 7.14
N THR A 212 19.88 -11.34 8.15
CA THR A 212 18.94 -12.43 8.46
C THR A 212 17.92 -12.63 7.34
N ALA A 213 17.29 -11.54 6.87
CA ALA A 213 16.34 -11.59 5.76
C ALA A 213 16.99 -12.12 4.47
N LEU A 214 18.19 -11.66 4.13
CA LEU A 214 18.94 -12.12 2.96
C LEU A 214 19.36 -13.59 3.08
N SER A 215 19.73 -14.06 4.27
CA SER A 215 20.02 -15.48 4.51
C SER A 215 18.79 -16.36 4.23
N ILE A 216 17.62 -15.97 4.74
CA ILE A 216 16.35 -16.67 4.46
C ILE A 216 16.04 -16.66 2.96
N ILE A 217 16.14 -15.51 2.30
CA ILE A 217 15.91 -15.39 0.85
C ILE A 217 16.88 -16.29 0.07
N GLY A 218 18.16 -16.29 0.42
CA GLY A 218 19.18 -17.11 -0.24
C GLY A 218 18.89 -18.61 -0.13
N ASN A 219 18.49 -19.09 1.05
CA ASN A 219 18.19 -20.50 1.30
C ASN A 219 16.92 -20.99 0.58
N TYR A 220 16.00 -20.08 0.25
CA TYR A 220 14.70 -20.41 -0.34
C TYR A 220 14.41 -19.62 -1.63
N ALA A 221 15.46 -19.25 -2.38
CA ALA A 221 15.32 -18.33 -3.53
C ALA A 221 14.26 -18.78 -4.55
N ALA A 222 14.16 -20.09 -4.83
CA ALA A 222 13.14 -20.63 -5.75
C ALA A 222 11.69 -20.48 -5.25
N LYS A 223 11.49 -20.18 -3.97
CA LYS A 223 10.19 -19.98 -3.31
C LYS A 223 9.91 -18.50 -3.01
N VAL A 224 10.81 -17.60 -3.38
CA VAL A 224 10.69 -16.16 -3.16
C VAL A 224 10.77 -15.46 -4.51
N ASP A 225 9.66 -14.88 -4.97
CA ASP A 225 9.69 -14.03 -6.16
C ASP A 225 10.35 -12.68 -5.87
N GLY A 226 10.17 -12.17 -4.66
CA GLY A 226 10.77 -10.91 -4.26
C GLY A 226 10.52 -10.56 -2.81
N ILE A 227 11.04 -9.40 -2.43
CA ILE A 227 10.80 -8.79 -1.12
C ILE A 227 10.35 -7.35 -1.31
N LYS A 228 9.29 -6.97 -0.60
CA LYS A 228 8.91 -5.60 -0.34
C LYS A 228 9.55 -5.10 0.94
N ILE A 229 10.26 -3.97 0.88
CA ILE A 229 10.80 -3.28 2.05
C ILE A 229 10.09 -1.94 2.29
N SER A 230 9.53 -1.75 3.48
CA SER A 230 8.83 -0.53 3.90
C SER A 230 9.48 0.06 5.14
N LEU A 231 10.74 0.50 4.97
CA LEU A 231 11.53 1.16 6.01
C LEU A 231 11.66 2.69 5.80
N LEU A 232 11.19 3.21 4.66
CA LEU A 232 11.32 4.62 4.26
C LEU A 232 12.79 5.13 4.27
N ASP A 233 13.73 4.20 4.04
CA ASP A 233 15.16 4.45 3.95
C ASP A 233 15.66 3.89 2.62
N LYS A 234 15.87 4.80 1.66
CA LYS A 234 16.30 4.45 0.31
C LYS A 234 17.67 3.80 0.26
N ASP A 235 18.58 4.18 1.17
CA ASP A 235 19.95 3.66 1.15
C ASP A 235 19.97 2.20 1.60
N LYS A 236 19.10 1.84 2.56
CA LYS A 236 18.88 0.44 2.96
C LYS A 236 18.26 -0.39 1.84
N GLU A 237 17.30 0.15 1.08
CA GLU A 237 16.74 -0.55 -0.08
C GLU A 237 17.81 -0.78 -1.16
N ILE A 238 18.59 0.25 -1.49
CA ILE A 238 19.68 0.16 -2.49
C ILE A 238 20.75 -0.86 -2.05
N ALA A 239 21.11 -0.87 -0.77
CA ALA A 239 22.04 -1.85 -0.22
C ALA A 239 21.49 -3.28 -0.35
N MET A 240 20.21 -3.48 -0.04
CA MET A 240 19.57 -4.80 -0.11
C MET A 240 19.41 -5.31 -1.54
N ARG A 241 18.93 -4.48 -2.49
CA ARG A 241 18.66 -4.90 -3.87
C ARG A 241 19.91 -5.39 -4.60
N ARG A 242 21.09 -4.86 -4.25
CA ARG A 242 22.39 -5.27 -4.81
C ARG A 242 22.86 -6.64 -4.30
N ARG A 243 22.25 -7.15 -3.22
CA ARG A 243 22.61 -8.40 -2.54
C ARG A 243 21.60 -9.53 -2.79
N LEU A 244 20.48 -9.24 -3.48
CA LEU A 244 19.46 -10.24 -3.75
C LEU A 244 19.98 -11.33 -4.70
N PRO A 245 19.61 -12.61 -4.49
CA PRO A 245 19.90 -13.67 -5.44
C PRO A 245 19.28 -13.39 -6.81
N ALA A 246 19.91 -13.93 -7.87
CA ALA A 246 19.36 -13.83 -9.22
C ALA A 246 17.93 -14.38 -9.28
N GLY A 247 17.03 -13.61 -9.92
CA GLY A 247 15.61 -13.96 -10.03
C GLY A 247 14.73 -13.50 -8.87
N VAL A 248 15.30 -13.02 -7.76
CA VAL A 248 14.54 -12.44 -6.64
C VAL A 248 14.45 -10.93 -6.84
N ARG A 249 13.22 -10.41 -6.88
CA ARG A 249 12.92 -8.99 -7.12
C ARG A 249 13.01 -8.16 -5.84
N MET A 250 13.45 -6.92 -5.99
CA MET A 250 13.19 -5.88 -5.00
C MET A 250 11.91 -5.16 -5.38
N TYR A 251 10.88 -5.21 -4.52
CA TYR A 251 9.71 -4.36 -4.62
C TYR A 251 9.90 -3.17 -3.69
N THR A 252 10.00 -1.95 -4.23
CA THR A 252 10.03 -0.78 -3.36
C THR A 252 8.71 -0.64 -2.61
N GLY A 253 8.81 -0.51 -1.29
CA GLY A 253 7.72 -0.12 -0.41
C GLY A 253 7.98 1.26 0.21
N ASP A 254 8.86 2.06 -0.42
CA ASP A 254 9.26 3.39 0.01
C ASP A 254 8.42 4.46 -0.71
N ASP A 255 7.31 4.86 -0.08
CA ASP A 255 6.43 5.90 -0.58
C ASP A 255 7.05 7.32 -0.53
N PHE A 256 8.29 7.50 -0.04
CA PHE A 256 9.02 8.78 -0.03
C PHE A 256 9.98 8.93 -1.21
N ASN A 257 10.48 7.82 -1.76
CA ASN A 257 11.58 7.78 -2.72
C ASN A 257 11.32 6.90 -3.96
N TYR A 258 10.10 6.37 -4.12
CA TYR A 258 9.71 5.44 -5.18
C TYR A 258 10.17 5.82 -6.60
N ALA A 259 10.07 7.10 -7.00
CA ALA A 259 10.44 7.52 -8.35
C ALA A 259 11.93 7.24 -8.66
N GLU A 260 12.83 7.58 -7.72
CA GLU A 260 14.27 7.31 -7.83
C GLU A 260 14.56 5.81 -7.84
N LEU A 261 13.89 5.06 -6.95
CA LEU A 261 14.13 3.63 -6.76
C LEU A 261 13.65 2.79 -7.95
N ILE A 262 12.52 3.16 -8.55
CA ILE A 262 11.94 2.50 -9.73
C ILE A 262 12.73 2.79 -11.00
N ALA A 263 13.17 4.04 -11.21
CA ALA A 263 14.06 4.38 -12.33
C ALA A 263 15.36 3.55 -12.25
N GLY A 264 15.95 3.50 -11.05
CA GLY A 264 17.16 2.74 -10.78
C GLY A 264 18.44 3.56 -10.95
N ASP A 265 19.59 2.88 -10.84
CA ASP A 265 20.92 3.49 -10.92
C ASP A 265 21.68 3.09 -12.21
N GLY A 266 20.96 2.63 -13.23
CA GLY A 266 21.51 2.12 -14.50
C GLY A 266 22.06 0.69 -14.42
N GLN A 267 22.32 0.16 -13.21
CA GLN A 267 22.70 -1.23 -13.00
C GLN A 267 21.59 -2.03 -12.33
N HIS A 268 20.93 -1.44 -11.36
CA HIS A 268 19.85 -2.04 -10.58
C HIS A 268 18.65 -1.10 -10.53
N HIS A 269 17.46 -1.68 -10.47
CA HIS A 269 16.22 -0.97 -10.21
C HIS A 269 15.36 -1.81 -9.26
N SER A 270 14.33 -1.18 -8.71
CA SER A 270 13.29 -1.85 -7.95
C SER A 270 12.00 -1.93 -8.79
N ASP A 271 11.30 -3.05 -8.71
CA ASP A 271 9.87 -3.15 -9.01
C ASP A 271 9.07 -2.40 -7.92
N ALA A 272 7.75 -2.36 -7.99
CA ALA A 272 6.93 -1.55 -7.08
C ALA A 272 5.82 -2.35 -6.38
N LEU A 273 5.67 -2.16 -5.06
CA LEU A 273 4.48 -2.54 -4.30
C LEU A 273 4.18 -1.44 -3.28
N LEU A 274 3.40 -0.45 -3.71
CA LEU A 274 3.29 0.84 -3.03
C LEU A 274 1.86 1.17 -2.61
N GLY A 275 1.72 1.83 -1.46
CA GLY A 275 0.44 2.40 -1.04
C GLY A 275 0.13 3.67 -1.81
N ILE A 276 1.14 4.48 -2.15
CA ILE A 276 0.92 5.70 -2.94
C ILE A 276 0.38 5.39 -4.34
N PHE A 277 0.73 4.24 -4.94
CA PHE A 277 0.24 3.84 -6.26
C PHE A 277 -1.28 3.62 -6.31
N ASP A 278 -1.95 3.44 -5.16
CA ASP A 278 -3.41 3.54 -5.08
C ASP A 278 -3.87 4.96 -5.39
N ALA A 279 -3.37 5.93 -4.63
CA ALA A 279 -3.80 7.33 -4.69
C ALA A 279 -3.37 8.07 -5.96
N ILE A 280 -2.31 7.58 -6.63
CA ILE A 280 -1.74 8.20 -7.85
C ILE A 280 -1.82 7.28 -9.07
N ALA A 281 -2.66 6.23 -9.03
CA ALA A 281 -2.68 5.15 -10.02
C ALA A 281 -2.58 5.62 -11.50
N PRO A 282 -3.35 6.65 -11.95
CA PRO A 282 -3.25 7.11 -13.34
C PRO A 282 -1.88 7.72 -13.69
N ALA A 283 -1.28 8.46 -12.77
CA ALA A 283 0.06 9.03 -12.96
C ALA A 283 1.14 7.95 -12.91
N ALA A 284 1.03 6.98 -11.98
CA ALA A 284 1.95 5.85 -11.91
C ALA A 284 1.94 5.04 -13.20
N ALA A 285 0.76 4.69 -13.71
CA ALA A 285 0.61 3.95 -14.96
C ALA A 285 1.18 4.72 -16.17
N ALA A 286 0.88 6.02 -16.28
CA ALA A 286 1.43 6.85 -17.34
C ALA A 286 2.97 6.94 -17.28
N ALA A 287 3.53 7.18 -16.09
CA ALA A 287 4.98 7.26 -15.92
C ALA A 287 5.66 5.94 -16.27
N LEU A 288 5.13 4.81 -15.79
CA LEU A 288 5.68 3.49 -16.10
C LEU A 288 5.64 3.16 -17.60
N ALA A 289 4.63 3.66 -18.33
CA ALA A 289 4.58 3.54 -19.78
C ALA A 289 5.70 4.34 -20.46
N HIS A 290 5.97 5.57 -20.03
CA HIS A 290 7.13 6.35 -20.51
C HIS A 290 8.45 5.64 -20.21
N LEU A 291 8.61 5.09 -19.01
CA LEU A 291 9.81 4.33 -18.63
C LEU A 291 9.98 3.06 -19.49
N ALA A 292 8.88 2.40 -19.87
CA ALA A 292 8.91 1.24 -20.76
C ALA A 292 9.39 1.57 -22.18
N GLU A 293 9.23 2.83 -22.60
CA GLU A 293 9.67 3.33 -23.90
C GLU A 293 11.09 3.91 -23.86
N GLY A 294 11.76 3.88 -22.71
CA GLY A 294 13.07 4.51 -22.50
C GLY A 294 13.00 6.03 -22.33
N ASP A 295 11.81 6.61 -22.18
CA ASP A 295 11.62 8.02 -21.88
C ASP A 295 11.68 8.28 -20.37
N GLU A 296 12.89 8.26 -19.83
CA GLU A 296 13.12 8.54 -18.41
C GLU A 296 12.75 9.99 -18.03
N ALA A 297 12.89 10.94 -18.96
CA ALA A 297 12.51 12.33 -18.72
C ALA A 297 11.00 12.48 -18.52
N GLY A 298 10.18 11.84 -19.37
CA GLY A 298 8.74 11.78 -19.21
C GLY A 298 8.30 11.06 -17.93
N PHE A 299 8.98 9.96 -17.56
CA PHE A 299 8.76 9.28 -16.28
C PHE A 299 8.95 10.23 -15.08
N HIS A 300 10.07 10.97 -15.04
CA HIS A 300 10.34 11.90 -13.94
C HIS A 300 9.44 13.14 -13.96
N ASP A 301 9.09 13.67 -15.13
CA ASP A 301 8.15 14.78 -15.26
C ASP A 301 6.77 14.45 -14.70
N ILE A 302 6.33 13.20 -14.83
CA ILE A 302 5.05 12.74 -14.28
C ILE A 302 5.13 12.51 -12.77
N LEU A 303 6.17 11.82 -12.27
CA LEU A 303 6.23 11.44 -10.84
C LEU A 303 6.84 12.50 -9.92
N ALA A 304 7.71 13.40 -10.40
CA ALA A 304 8.32 14.40 -9.51
C ALA A 304 7.29 15.27 -8.76
N PRO A 305 6.19 15.73 -9.40
CA PRO A 305 5.12 16.44 -8.70
C PRO A 305 4.33 15.58 -7.69
N THR A 306 4.30 14.24 -7.85
CA THR A 306 3.56 13.34 -6.95
C THR A 306 4.36 13.03 -5.67
N VAL A 307 5.69 13.20 -5.68
CA VAL A 307 6.54 12.92 -4.52
C VAL A 307 6.20 13.81 -3.31
N PRO A 308 6.05 15.15 -3.44
CA PRO A 308 5.60 16.00 -2.32
C PRO A 308 4.24 15.60 -1.76
N LEU A 309 3.27 15.25 -2.62
CA LEU A 309 1.97 14.73 -2.20
C LEU A 309 2.14 13.46 -1.36
N SER A 310 2.91 12.50 -1.87
CA SER A 310 3.15 11.23 -1.19
C SER A 310 3.78 11.45 0.18
N ARG A 311 4.85 12.22 0.25
CA ARG A 311 5.53 12.54 1.52
C ARG A 311 4.58 13.18 2.53
N HIS A 312 3.64 14.02 2.07
CA HIS A 312 2.62 14.61 2.95
C HIS A 312 1.55 13.61 3.40
N ILE A 313 1.08 12.73 2.51
CA ILE A 313 0.15 11.63 2.85
C ILE A 313 0.77 10.71 3.92
N PHE A 314 2.04 10.34 3.72
CA PHE A 314 2.78 9.41 4.58
C PHE A 314 3.56 10.08 5.72
N LYS A 315 3.39 11.40 5.95
CA LYS A 315 4.10 12.08 7.03
C LYS A 315 3.70 11.56 8.41
N ALA A 316 4.62 11.68 9.37
CA ALA A 316 4.39 11.25 10.75
C ALA A 316 3.09 11.86 11.36
N PRO A 317 2.31 11.10 12.13
CA PRO A 317 2.42 9.64 12.35
C PRO A 317 2.00 8.84 11.10
N THR A 318 2.93 8.03 10.57
CA THR A 318 2.85 7.43 9.23
C THR A 318 1.68 6.45 9.08
N ARG A 319 1.36 5.68 10.13
CA ARG A 319 0.25 4.70 10.12
C ARG A 319 -1.12 5.23 9.67
N PHE A 320 -1.34 6.55 9.65
CA PHE A 320 -2.56 7.23 9.17
C PHE A 320 -2.47 7.72 7.72
N TYR A 321 -1.53 7.22 6.92
CA TYR A 321 -1.47 7.55 5.49
C TYR A 321 -2.73 7.10 4.73
N LYS A 322 -3.37 6.01 5.18
CA LYS A 322 -4.61 5.44 4.60
C LYS A 322 -5.71 6.49 4.46
N THR A 323 -5.80 7.41 5.41
CA THR A 323 -6.76 8.53 5.37
C THR A 323 -6.51 9.46 4.20
N GLY A 324 -5.25 9.74 3.87
CA GLY A 324 -4.91 10.53 2.69
C GLY A 324 -5.19 9.79 1.39
N VAL A 325 -4.94 8.47 1.35
CA VAL A 325 -5.25 7.60 0.20
C VAL A 325 -6.75 7.58 -0.08
N VAL A 326 -7.58 7.26 0.91
CA VAL A 326 -9.04 7.26 0.77
C VAL A 326 -9.58 8.66 0.48
N PHE A 327 -8.95 9.71 1.01
CA PHE A 327 -9.33 11.08 0.67
C PHE A 327 -9.08 11.39 -0.81
N MET A 328 -7.98 10.90 -1.40
CA MET A 328 -7.74 10.99 -2.84
C MET A 328 -8.80 10.23 -3.65
N ALA A 329 -9.17 9.02 -3.22
CA ALA A 329 -10.24 8.24 -3.83
C ALA A 329 -11.59 8.99 -3.81
N TYR A 330 -11.92 9.60 -2.66
CA TYR A 330 -13.09 10.48 -2.52
C TYR A 330 -12.98 11.73 -3.39
N LEU A 331 -11.87 12.45 -3.45
CA LEU A 331 -11.77 13.62 -4.33
C LEU A 331 -11.95 13.27 -5.82
N ASN A 332 -11.48 12.08 -6.21
CA ASN A 332 -11.49 11.62 -7.60
C ASN A 332 -12.74 10.84 -8.02
N GLY A 333 -13.75 10.65 -7.17
CA GLY A 333 -14.99 9.98 -7.61
C GLY A 333 -15.00 8.46 -7.50
N HIS A 334 -13.99 7.84 -6.89
CA HIS A 334 -13.96 6.38 -6.71
C HIS A 334 -14.90 5.89 -5.59
N GLN A 335 -15.26 6.78 -4.67
CA GLN A 335 -16.31 6.58 -3.67
C GLN A 335 -17.07 7.90 -3.42
N ASP A 336 -18.32 7.85 -2.96
CA ASP A 336 -19.19 9.04 -2.86
C ASP A 336 -19.24 9.68 -1.47
N HIS A 337 -18.51 9.11 -0.51
CA HIS A 337 -18.44 9.58 0.87
C HIS A 337 -17.00 9.52 1.36
N PHE A 338 -16.69 10.21 2.46
CA PHE A 338 -15.40 10.13 3.14
C PHE A 338 -15.59 9.49 4.52
N THR A 339 -16.00 8.21 4.49
CA THR A 339 -16.13 7.33 5.65
C THR A 339 -15.14 6.19 5.49
N MET A 340 -14.46 5.83 6.57
CA MET A 340 -13.46 4.78 6.57
C MET A 340 -13.76 3.73 7.63
N VAL A 341 -13.29 2.52 7.40
CA VAL A 341 -13.21 1.49 8.43
C VAL A 341 -12.46 2.07 9.65
N GLY A 342 -12.91 1.74 10.86
CA GLY A 342 -12.29 2.24 12.08
C GLY A 342 -12.51 3.73 12.35
N GLY A 343 -13.43 4.41 11.64
CA GLY A 343 -13.65 5.85 11.75
C GLY A 343 -12.42 6.70 11.39
N GLN A 344 -11.54 6.16 10.53
CA GLN A 344 -10.21 6.73 10.26
C GLN A 344 -10.22 7.98 9.38
N GLU A 345 -11.37 8.40 8.85
CA GLU A 345 -11.55 9.70 8.16
C GLU A 345 -11.18 10.91 9.04
N SER A 346 -11.14 10.70 10.37
CA SER A 346 -10.84 11.71 11.37
C SER A 346 -9.36 11.79 11.81
N THR A 347 -8.51 10.86 11.35
CA THR A 347 -7.13 10.73 11.87
C THR A 347 -6.14 11.73 11.28
N ARG A 348 -6.57 12.52 10.28
CA ARG A 348 -5.81 13.63 9.70
C ARG A 348 -6.58 14.94 9.86
N SER A 349 -5.87 16.00 10.23
CA SER A 349 -6.47 17.30 10.51
C SER A 349 -7.00 17.99 9.25
N THR A 350 -7.88 18.97 9.45
CA THR A 350 -8.38 19.83 8.35
C THR A 350 -7.27 20.47 7.53
N LEU A 351 -6.22 20.96 8.20
CA LEU A 351 -5.05 21.55 7.55
C LEU A 351 -4.27 20.51 6.73
N HIS A 352 -4.21 19.27 7.20
CA HIS A 352 -3.60 18.18 6.45
C HIS A 352 -4.37 17.89 5.16
N LEU A 353 -5.70 17.75 5.23
CA LEU A 353 -6.51 17.49 4.04
C LEU A 353 -6.49 18.66 3.06
N ALA A 354 -6.47 19.91 3.55
CA ALA A 354 -6.34 21.09 2.69
C ALA A 354 -4.99 21.13 1.96
N GLU A 355 -3.90 20.80 2.64
CA GLU A 355 -2.59 20.74 1.99
C GLU A 355 -2.47 19.56 1.03
N LEU A 356 -3.05 18.41 1.37
CA LEU A 356 -3.15 17.26 0.47
C LEU A 356 -3.85 17.67 -0.83
N PHE A 357 -4.99 18.36 -0.72
CA PHE A 357 -5.72 18.86 -1.88
C PHE A 357 -4.87 19.78 -2.78
N ARG A 358 -4.12 20.72 -2.20
CA ARG A 358 -3.20 21.59 -2.97
C ARG A 358 -2.11 20.80 -3.68
N LEU A 359 -1.52 19.82 -3.00
CA LEU A 359 -0.47 18.99 -3.56
C LEU A 359 -1.01 18.05 -4.66
N ALA A 360 -2.23 17.53 -4.51
CA ALA A 360 -2.92 16.74 -5.52
C ALA A 360 -3.22 17.56 -6.79
N ASP A 361 -3.68 18.81 -6.63
CA ASP A 361 -3.90 19.74 -7.74
C ASP A 361 -2.57 20.05 -8.48
N LYS A 362 -1.51 20.40 -7.74
CA LYS A 362 -0.18 20.65 -8.32
C LYS A 362 0.42 19.43 -9.04
N ALA A 363 0.08 18.23 -8.58
CA ALA A 363 0.47 16.98 -9.23
C ALA A 363 -0.40 16.62 -10.44
N GLY A 364 -1.47 17.39 -10.71
CA GLY A 364 -2.40 17.13 -11.81
C GLY A 364 -3.30 15.91 -11.60
N LEU A 365 -3.45 15.46 -10.35
CA LEU A 365 -4.13 14.21 -9.97
C LEU A 365 -5.63 14.38 -9.68
N LEU A 366 -6.15 15.61 -9.70
CA LEU A 366 -7.58 15.87 -9.59
C LEU A 366 -8.22 15.75 -10.98
N SER A 367 -8.69 14.55 -11.33
CA SER A 367 -9.20 14.22 -12.67
C SER A 367 -10.37 15.09 -13.12
N ASP A 368 -11.21 15.52 -12.17
CA ASP A 368 -12.32 16.45 -12.34
C ASP A 368 -12.20 17.55 -11.26
N PRO A 369 -11.57 18.70 -11.59
CA PRO A 369 -11.36 19.77 -10.63
C PRO A 369 -12.65 20.35 -10.04
N ASP A 370 -13.76 20.37 -10.78
CA ASP A 370 -15.03 20.89 -10.29
C ASP A 370 -15.62 19.95 -9.23
N ARG A 371 -15.64 18.64 -9.50
CA ARG A 371 -16.02 17.61 -8.50
C ARG A 371 -15.10 17.65 -7.28
N ALA A 372 -13.79 17.71 -7.49
CA ALA A 372 -12.83 17.74 -6.40
C ALA A 372 -13.03 18.98 -5.50
N ALA A 373 -13.23 20.16 -6.11
CA ALA A 373 -13.50 21.39 -5.37
C ALA A 373 -14.82 21.31 -4.59
N GLN A 374 -15.90 20.79 -5.19
CA GLN A 374 -17.18 20.60 -4.50
C GLN A 374 -17.04 19.65 -3.30
N ARG A 375 -16.34 18.52 -3.49
CA ARG A 375 -16.12 17.50 -2.45
C ARG A 375 -15.26 18.01 -1.30
N MET A 376 -14.21 18.76 -1.61
CA MET A 376 -13.38 19.42 -0.60
C MET A 376 -14.18 20.50 0.16
N ALA A 377 -15.00 21.29 -0.53
CA ALA A 377 -15.85 22.30 0.09
C ALA A 377 -16.86 21.66 1.07
N ALA A 378 -17.47 20.53 0.71
CA ALA A 378 -18.36 19.79 1.60
C ALA A 378 -17.66 19.35 2.90
N VAL A 379 -16.42 18.87 2.80
CA VAL A 379 -15.60 18.47 3.96
C VAL A 379 -15.22 19.66 4.83
N LEU A 380 -15.00 20.84 4.23
CA LEU A 380 -14.74 22.08 4.96
C LEU A 380 -16.00 22.63 5.64
N ALA A 381 -17.16 22.53 4.98
CA ALA A 381 -18.43 23.04 5.50
C ALA A 381 -18.81 22.36 6.83
N VAL A 382 -18.69 21.03 6.93
CA VAL A 382 -18.94 20.30 8.18
C VAL A 382 -17.93 20.61 9.30
N ARG A 383 -16.84 21.31 8.96
CA ARG A 383 -15.81 21.80 9.89
C ARG A 383 -15.93 23.31 10.14
N GLY A 384 -17.03 23.93 9.71
CA GLY A 384 -17.31 25.35 9.94
C GLY A 384 -16.53 26.31 9.04
N ILE A 385 -16.04 25.86 7.88
CA ILE A 385 -15.32 26.69 6.90
C ILE A 385 -16.16 26.79 5.62
N SER A 386 -16.48 28.02 5.21
CA SER A 386 -17.27 28.35 4.01
C SER A 386 -16.46 29.08 2.95
#